data_AF-W6ZN22-F1
#
_entry.id   AF-W6ZN22-F1
#
_cell.length_a   1.000
_cell.length_b   1.000
_cell.length_c   1.000
_cell.angle_alpha   90.00
_cell.angle_beta   90.00
_cell.angle_gamma   90.00
#
_symmetry.space_group_name_H-M   'P 1'
#
loop_
_entity.id
_entity.type
_entity.pdbx_description
1 polymer ?
#
loop_
_entity_poly.entity_id
_entity_poly.type
_entity_poly.pdbx_seq_one_letter_code
_entity_poly.pdbx_strand_id
1 'polypeptide(L)'
;MSNEDTIMSNAPLTPRDEPELTSPMVDFSPSTVRYDEAFENSLMDLILNPPSAPSPRKSSQDIPTISASQLPIPLSSHLRTYNSAIPGLYLTHKNGYYTGGPGPSPHTIQEFADRFIREHGIEDAGQLERVVEDVVRSKMEEVKERMKKRKEVFEKNKAVERELEDLRLQRSAELRVMERVKGKKQ
;
A
#
# COMPACT_ATOMS: atom_id res chain seq x y z
N MET A 1 23.88 18.60 -64.62
CA MET A 1 23.70 17.17 -64.32
C MET A 1 23.79 17.05 -62.80
N SER A 2 22.69 17.05 -62.02
CA SER A 2 21.76 15.92 -61.75
C SER A 2 22.55 14.67 -61.30
N ASN A 3 22.44 14.11 -60.10
CA ASN A 3 21.33 14.02 -59.15
C ASN A 3 21.83 13.86 -57.69
N GLU A 4 21.00 14.31 -56.75
CA GLU A 4 21.02 13.95 -55.33
C GLU A 4 20.62 12.48 -55.17
N ASP A 5 21.47 11.65 -54.56
CA ASP A 5 21.07 10.30 -54.14
C ASP A 5 20.34 10.36 -52.80
N THR A 6 19.05 10.07 -52.89
CA THR A 6 18.06 10.04 -51.82
C THR A 6 18.29 8.83 -50.91
N ILE A 7 18.41 9.05 -49.60
CA ILE A 7 18.46 7.98 -48.60
C ILE A 7 17.09 7.29 -48.58
N MET A 8 17.01 6.07 -49.13
CA MET A 8 15.77 5.29 -49.15
C MET A 8 15.44 4.78 -47.74
N SER A 9 14.52 5.47 -47.08
CA SER A 9 13.92 5.10 -45.79
C SER A 9 12.76 4.12 -45.97
N ASN A 10 13.03 2.88 -46.39
CA ASN A 10 12.00 1.82 -46.39
C ASN A 10 12.61 0.40 -46.41
N ALA A 11 13.48 0.09 -45.46
CA ALA A 11 13.79 -1.30 -45.12
C ALA A 11 12.84 -1.75 -43.98
N PRO A 12 12.21 -2.94 -44.05
CA PRO A 12 11.38 -3.45 -42.98
C PRO A 12 12.26 -3.72 -41.73
N LEU A 13 11.75 -3.29 -40.57
CA LEU A 13 12.42 -3.46 -39.28
C LEU A 13 12.72 -4.93 -39.01
N THR A 14 13.99 -5.25 -38.80
CA THR A 14 14.41 -6.54 -38.23
C THR A 14 13.86 -6.66 -36.80
N PRO A 15 13.39 -7.83 -36.34
CA PRO A 15 12.84 -7.99 -34.99
C PRO A 15 13.96 -7.97 -33.94
N ARG A 16 14.54 -6.80 -33.66
CA ARG A 16 15.42 -6.55 -32.50
C ARG A 16 15.32 -5.16 -31.88
N ASP A 17 14.54 -4.25 -32.45
CA ASP A 17 14.29 -2.95 -31.84
C ASP A 17 12.87 -2.95 -31.28
N GLU A 18 12.69 -3.52 -30.08
CA GLU A 18 11.55 -3.13 -29.26
C GLU A 18 11.72 -1.63 -28.96
N PRO A 19 10.69 -0.79 -29.17
CA PRO A 19 10.80 0.60 -28.78
C PRO A 19 11.05 0.64 -27.27
N GLU A 20 12.19 1.18 -26.85
CA GLU A 20 12.42 1.57 -25.46
C GLU A 20 11.23 2.44 -25.04
N LEU A 21 10.35 1.86 -24.20
CA LEU A 21 9.18 2.55 -23.69
C LEU A 21 9.68 3.75 -22.87
N THR A 22 9.62 4.94 -23.46
CA THR A 22 9.97 6.23 -22.85
C THR A 22 8.94 6.71 -21.83
N SER A 23 8.09 5.81 -21.32
CA SER A 23 7.26 6.10 -20.17
C SER A 23 8.07 5.87 -18.88
N PRO A 24 8.05 6.82 -17.93
CA PRO A 24 8.69 6.59 -16.64
C PRO A 24 8.08 5.32 -16.03
N MET A 25 8.93 4.34 -15.72
CA MET A 25 8.49 3.10 -15.08
C MET A 25 7.78 3.48 -13.78
N VAL A 26 6.48 3.23 -13.74
CA VAL A 26 5.63 3.61 -12.61
C VAL A 26 6.03 2.77 -11.40
N ASP A 27 6.56 3.42 -10.35
CA ASP A 27 6.93 2.74 -9.12
C ASP A 27 5.72 2.59 -8.19
N PHE A 28 5.30 1.34 -7.98
CA PHE A 28 4.20 0.96 -7.10
C PHE A 28 4.65 0.66 -5.66
N SER A 29 5.94 0.87 -5.34
CA SER A 29 6.49 0.58 -4.01
C SER A 29 5.71 1.33 -2.91
N PRO A 30 5.48 0.70 -1.73
CA PRO A 30 4.76 1.37 -0.65
C PRO A 30 5.39 2.70 -0.19
N SER A 31 6.69 2.88 -0.43
CA SER A 31 7.42 4.12 -0.15
C SER A 31 7.01 5.30 -1.04
N THR A 32 6.49 5.07 -2.24
CA THR A 32 6.03 6.13 -3.15
C THR A 32 4.54 6.43 -3.01
N VAL A 33 3.81 5.57 -2.32
CA VAL A 33 2.37 5.72 -2.08
C VAL A 33 2.14 6.84 -1.05
N ARG A 34 1.21 7.75 -1.36
CA ARG A 34 0.82 8.81 -0.42
C ARG A 34 0.18 8.21 0.81
N TYR A 35 0.50 8.78 1.96
CA TYR A 35 -0.11 8.40 3.22
C TYR A 35 -1.63 8.65 3.18
N ASP A 36 -2.40 7.61 3.51
CA ASP A 36 -3.86 7.66 3.68
C ASP A 36 -4.21 7.10 5.05
N GLU A 37 -4.74 7.96 5.92
CA GLU A 37 -5.06 7.58 7.30
C GLU A 37 -6.14 6.51 7.38
N ALA A 38 -7.17 6.58 6.54
CA ALA A 38 -8.28 5.64 6.57
C ALA A 38 -7.82 4.24 6.15
N PHE A 39 -6.96 4.16 5.14
CA PHE A 39 -6.32 2.92 4.71
C PHE A 39 -5.46 2.31 5.83
N GLU A 40 -4.60 3.11 6.45
CA GLU A 40 -3.71 2.64 7.51
C GLU A 40 -4.48 2.21 8.77
N ASN A 41 -5.56 2.92 9.11
CA ASN A 41 -6.44 2.53 10.23
C ASN A 41 -7.21 1.25 9.92
N SER A 42 -7.65 1.05 8.67
CA SER A 42 -8.27 -0.20 8.22
C SER A 42 -7.28 -1.38 8.27
N LEU A 43 -6.02 -1.14 7.87
CA LEU A 43 -4.95 -2.13 7.93
C LEU A 43 -4.59 -2.49 9.37
N MET A 44 -4.50 -1.49 10.25
CA MET A 44 -4.29 -1.68 11.68
C MET A 44 -5.40 -2.54 12.30
N ASP A 45 -6.67 -2.24 12.02
CA ASP A 45 -7.79 -3.01 12.54
C ASP A 45 -7.75 -4.46 12.05
N LEU A 46 -7.49 -4.68 10.76
CA LEU A 46 -7.37 -6.02 10.17
C LEU A 46 -6.25 -6.85 10.81
N ILE A 47 -5.09 -6.24 11.09
CA ILE A 47 -3.94 -6.93 11.67
C ILE A 47 -4.18 -7.28 13.15
N LEU A 48 -4.79 -6.37 13.91
CA LEU A 48 -5.05 -6.56 15.33
C LEU A 48 -6.26 -7.45 15.59
N ASN A 49 -7.27 -7.39 14.72
CA ASN A 49 -8.54 -8.10 14.82
C ASN A 49 -8.80 -8.88 13.51
N PRO A 50 -7.97 -9.90 13.18
CA PRO A 50 -8.16 -10.66 11.95
C PRO A 50 -9.49 -11.41 11.96
N PRO A 51 -10.16 -11.55 10.80
CA PRO A 51 -11.41 -12.30 10.71
C PRO A 51 -11.17 -13.78 11.04
N SER A 52 -12.04 -14.37 11.87
CA SER A 52 -11.93 -15.79 12.27
C SER A 52 -12.02 -16.75 11.07
N ALA A 53 -12.69 -16.35 10.00
CA ALA A 53 -12.77 -17.08 8.75
C ALA A 53 -12.69 -16.07 7.58
N PRO A 54 -11.52 -15.92 6.93
CA PRO A 54 -11.39 -15.01 5.81
C PRO A 54 -12.21 -15.53 4.61
N SER A 55 -13.12 -14.69 4.09
CA SER A 55 -14.00 -15.06 2.97
C SER A 55 -13.18 -15.29 1.69
N PRO A 56 -13.12 -16.52 1.15
CA PRO A 56 -12.34 -16.79 -0.05
C PRO A 56 -12.85 -15.92 -1.21
N ARG A 57 -11.94 -15.16 -1.82
CA ARG A 57 -12.23 -14.34 -2.99
C ARG A 57 -11.89 -15.13 -4.24
N LYS A 58 -12.77 -15.09 -5.25
CA LYS A 58 -12.50 -15.70 -6.55
C LYS A 58 -11.40 -14.87 -7.22
N SER A 59 -10.29 -15.51 -7.56
CA SER A 59 -9.25 -14.90 -8.39
C SER A 59 -9.83 -14.56 -9.75
N SER A 60 -9.80 -13.29 -10.15
CA SER A 60 -10.03 -12.92 -11.55
C SER A 60 -8.87 -13.46 -12.38
N GLN A 61 -9.17 -14.02 -13.56
CA GLN A 61 -8.11 -14.34 -14.53
C GLN A 61 -7.49 -13.06 -15.12
N ASP A 62 -8.28 -11.98 -15.16
CA ASP A 62 -7.82 -10.67 -15.62
C ASP A 62 -7.03 -9.97 -14.53
N ILE A 63 -5.84 -9.49 -14.90
CA ILE A 63 -4.98 -8.65 -14.06
C ILE A 63 -5.55 -7.23 -14.08
N PRO A 64 -5.89 -6.64 -12.91
CA PRO A 64 -6.49 -5.32 -12.87
C PRO A 64 -5.47 -4.24 -13.26
N THR A 65 -5.81 -3.42 -14.26
CA THR A 65 -5.02 -2.23 -14.61
C THR A 65 -5.23 -1.15 -13.53
N ILE A 66 -4.20 -0.89 -12.74
CA ILE A 66 -4.23 0.09 -11.63
C ILE A 66 -3.30 1.26 -11.96
N SER A 67 -3.80 2.48 -11.84
CA SER A 67 -2.96 3.68 -11.90
C SER A 67 -2.29 3.94 -10.55
N ALA A 68 -1.01 4.33 -10.54
CA ALA A 68 -0.32 4.72 -9.30
C ALA A 68 -0.96 5.91 -8.58
N SER A 69 -1.68 6.78 -9.32
CA SER A 69 -2.44 7.89 -8.73
C SER A 69 -3.63 7.46 -7.87
N GLN A 70 -4.06 6.20 -7.98
CA GLN A 70 -5.18 5.63 -7.22
C GLN A 70 -4.74 4.87 -5.96
N LEU A 71 -3.43 4.84 -5.67
CA LEU A 71 -2.90 4.16 -4.49
C LEU A 71 -3.06 5.05 -3.23
N PRO A 72 -3.32 4.44 -2.06
CA PRO A 72 -3.53 3.01 -1.83
C PRO A 72 -4.95 2.55 -2.22
N ILE A 73 -5.06 1.34 -2.76
CA ILE A 73 -6.37 0.74 -3.07
C ILE A 73 -7.04 0.32 -1.76
N PRO A 74 -8.32 0.65 -1.49
CA PRO A 74 -8.99 0.24 -0.26
C PRO A 74 -8.98 -1.28 -0.03
N LEU A 75 -8.88 -1.73 1.23
CA LEU A 75 -8.86 -3.15 1.59
C LEU A 75 -10.16 -3.89 1.22
N SER A 76 -11.28 -3.17 1.22
CA SER A 76 -12.59 -3.67 0.81
C SER A 76 -12.75 -3.81 -0.72
N SER A 77 -11.84 -3.25 -1.52
CA SER A 77 -11.95 -3.22 -2.99
C SER A 77 -12.07 -4.62 -3.58
N HIS A 78 -12.95 -4.78 -4.57
CA HIS A 78 -13.15 -6.02 -5.31
C HIS A 78 -11.93 -6.41 -6.18
N LEU A 79 -11.04 -5.45 -6.46
CA LEU A 79 -9.79 -5.69 -7.19
C LEU A 79 -8.80 -6.55 -6.40
N ARG A 80 -8.98 -6.65 -5.07
CA ARG A 80 -8.13 -7.45 -4.19
C ARG A 80 -8.68 -8.87 -4.14
N THR A 81 -8.01 -9.81 -4.80
CA THR A 81 -8.46 -11.21 -4.92
C THR A 81 -7.39 -12.23 -4.53
N TYR A 82 -6.12 -11.85 -4.52
CA TYR A 82 -5.01 -12.75 -4.20
C TYR A 82 -4.76 -12.80 -2.70
N ASN A 83 -4.46 -13.99 -2.17
CA ASN A 83 -4.15 -14.14 -0.75
C ASN A 83 -2.79 -13.52 -0.41
N SER A 84 -2.67 -12.98 0.80
CA SER A 84 -1.39 -12.60 1.39
C SER A 84 -1.09 -13.48 2.62
N ALA A 85 0.11 -13.32 3.19
CA ALA A 85 0.48 -13.95 4.46
C ALA A 85 -0.31 -13.39 5.67
N ILE A 86 -0.95 -12.23 5.53
CA ILE A 86 -1.78 -11.63 6.58
C ILE A 86 -3.23 -12.13 6.39
N PRO A 87 -3.82 -12.82 7.39
CA PRO A 87 -5.19 -13.33 7.29
C PRO A 87 -6.20 -12.22 7.00
N GLY A 88 -7.05 -12.43 5.98
CA GLY A 88 -8.08 -11.48 5.56
C GLY A 88 -7.56 -10.30 4.71
N LEU A 89 -6.24 -10.15 4.55
CA LEU A 89 -5.65 -9.17 3.63
C LEU A 89 -5.49 -9.80 2.24
N TYR A 90 -6.15 -9.19 1.27
CA TYR A 90 -6.05 -9.58 -0.13
C TYR A 90 -5.23 -8.56 -0.93
N LEU A 91 -4.43 -9.06 -1.85
CA LEU A 91 -3.61 -8.30 -2.80
C LEU A 91 -4.33 -8.18 -4.14
N THR A 92 -3.98 -7.16 -4.91
CA THR A 92 -4.51 -7.01 -6.28
C THR A 92 -3.75 -7.85 -7.30
N HIS A 93 -2.53 -8.29 -6.97
CA HIS A 93 -1.68 -9.15 -7.79
C HIS A 93 -1.07 -10.25 -6.91
N LYS A 94 -0.74 -11.41 -7.50
CA LYS A 94 -0.22 -12.60 -6.79
C LYS A 94 0.98 -12.31 -5.88
N ASN A 95 1.91 -11.49 -6.36
CA ASN A 95 3.10 -11.06 -5.62
C ASN A 95 3.12 -9.54 -5.41
N GLY A 96 1.94 -8.91 -5.38
CA GLY A 96 1.78 -7.45 -5.35
C GLY A 96 2.07 -6.81 -4.00
N TYR A 97 2.15 -5.48 -3.98
CA TYR A 97 2.24 -4.72 -2.74
C TYR A 97 0.91 -4.68 -1.99
N TYR A 98 0.98 -4.54 -0.66
CA TYR A 98 -0.21 -4.44 0.20
C TYR A 98 -1.03 -3.17 -0.07
N THR A 99 -0.40 -2.09 -0.53
CA THR A 99 -1.02 -0.84 -0.99
C THR A 99 -1.77 -1.01 -2.32
N GLY A 100 -1.49 -2.07 -3.07
CA GLY A 100 -2.03 -2.35 -4.40
C GLY A 100 -1.00 -2.17 -5.51
N GLY A 101 -1.28 -2.79 -6.65
CA GLY A 101 -0.39 -2.78 -7.81
C GLY A 101 0.52 -4.02 -7.91
N PRO A 102 1.33 -4.11 -8.97
CA PRO A 102 2.30 -5.18 -9.15
C PRO A 102 3.40 -5.12 -8.08
N GLY A 103 4.06 -6.26 -7.89
CA GLY A 103 5.16 -6.40 -6.93
C GLY A 103 6.49 -5.87 -7.45
N PRO A 104 7.59 -6.10 -6.70
CA PRO A 104 8.93 -5.82 -7.17
C PRO A 104 9.24 -6.61 -8.46
N SER A 105 10.18 -6.08 -9.26
CA SER A 105 10.62 -6.75 -10.49
C SER A 105 11.25 -8.12 -10.18
N PRO A 106 11.23 -9.08 -11.14
CA PRO A 106 11.88 -10.37 -10.96
C PRO A 106 13.35 -10.27 -10.56
N HIS A 107 14.07 -9.28 -11.09
CA HIS A 107 15.47 -9.00 -10.73
C HIS A 107 15.61 -8.64 -9.25
N THR A 108 14.80 -7.71 -8.76
CA THR A 108 14.82 -7.31 -7.34
C THR A 108 14.44 -8.47 -6.42
N ILE A 109 13.54 -9.35 -6.85
CA ILE A 109 13.20 -10.58 -6.11
C ILE A 109 14.41 -11.51 -6.03
N GLN A 110 15.14 -11.68 -7.13
CA GLN A 110 16.34 -12.53 -7.17
C GLN A 110 17.46 -11.98 -6.28
N GLU A 111 17.75 -10.68 -6.37
CA GLU A 111 18.74 -10.02 -5.50
C GLU A 111 18.39 -10.17 -4.02
N PHE A 112 17.10 -10.04 -3.68
CA PHE A 112 16.63 -10.27 -2.32
C PHE A 112 16.85 -11.73 -1.89
N ALA A 113 16.49 -12.70 -2.75
CA ALA A 113 16.64 -14.12 -2.46
C ALA A 113 18.11 -14.51 -2.25
N ASP A 114 19.02 -14.04 -3.11
CA ASP A 114 20.45 -14.31 -3.00
C ASP A 114 21.04 -13.74 -1.71
N ARG A 115 20.61 -12.53 -1.32
CA ARG A 115 21.01 -11.93 -0.06
C ARG A 115 20.46 -12.70 1.14
N PHE A 116 19.19 -13.08 1.10
CA PHE A 116 18.51 -13.82 2.17
C PHE A 116 19.16 -15.18 2.43
N ILE A 117 19.48 -15.92 1.36
CA ILE A 117 20.19 -17.22 1.45
C ILE A 117 21.55 -17.04 2.11
N ARG A 118 22.30 -16.01 1.72
CA ARG A 118 23.65 -15.74 2.24
C ARG A 118 23.64 -15.28 3.70
N GLU A 119 22.69 -14.42 4.07
CA GLU A 119 22.54 -13.88 5.42
C GLU A 119 22.16 -14.96 6.44
N HIS A 120 21.31 -15.90 6.02
CA HIS A 120 20.84 -16.99 6.88
C HIS A 120 21.63 -18.30 6.72
N GLY A 121 22.64 -18.34 5.84
CA GLY A 121 23.48 -19.52 5.61
C GLY A 121 22.68 -20.74 5.13
N ILE A 122 21.72 -20.53 4.24
CA ILE A 122 20.78 -21.56 3.80
C ILE A 122 21.46 -22.46 2.75
N GLU A 123 21.51 -23.75 3.01
CA GLU A 123 22.17 -24.73 2.11
C GLU A 123 21.17 -25.67 1.42
N ASP A 124 19.99 -25.88 2.02
CA ASP A 124 18.97 -26.80 1.51
C ASP A 124 17.54 -26.22 1.52
N ALA A 125 16.65 -26.86 0.75
CA ALA A 125 15.26 -26.42 0.59
C ALA A 125 14.42 -26.53 1.88
N GLY A 126 14.71 -27.51 2.74
CA GLY A 126 14.01 -27.68 4.01
C GLY A 126 14.43 -26.64 5.05
N GLN A 127 15.71 -26.23 5.05
CA GLN A 127 16.19 -25.08 5.82
C GLN A 127 15.53 -23.79 5.34
N LEU A 128 15.41 -23.59 4.03
CA LEU A 128 14.76 -22.41 3.46
C LEU A 128 13.33 -22.26 3.99
N GLU A 129 12.52 -23.33 3.93
CA GLU A 129 11.13 -23.31 4.39
C GLU A 129 11.04 -22.90 5.88
N ARG A 130 11.83 -23.53 6.75
CA ARG A 130 11.83 -23.23 8.20
C ARG A 130 12.27 -21.81 8.50
N VAL A 131 13.35 -21.34 7.86
CA VAL A 131 13.87 -19.98 8.07
C VAL A 131 12.86 -18.95 7.57
N VAL A 132 12.23 -19.18 6.42
CA VAL A 132 11.18 -18.29 5.90
C VAL A 132 9.99 -18.24 6.86
N GLU A 133 9.52 -19.38 7.37
CA GLU A 133 8.42 -19.42 8.35
C GLU A 133 8.77 -18.66 9.63
N ASP A 134 9.98 -18.85 10.16
CA ASP A 134 10.44 -18.17 11.37
C ASP A 134 10.56 -16.66 11.17
N VAL A 135 11.10 -16.22 10.04
CA VAL A 135 11.21 -14.80 9.70
C VAL A 135 9.83 -14.18 9.50
N VAL A 136 8.93 -14.83 8.77
CA VAL A 136 7.55 -14.35 8.57
C VAL A 136 6.83 -14.22 9.91
N ARG A 137 6.98 -15.22 10.80
CA ARG A 137 6.40 -15.18 12.16
C ARG A 137 6.96 -14.00 12.95
N SER A 138 8.29 -13.82 12.97
CA SER A 138 8.93 -12.70 13.66
C SER A 138 8.47 -11.34 13.12
N LYS A 139 8.35 -11.21 11.79
CA LYS A 139 7.89 -9.97 11.16
C LYS A 139 6.42 -9.69 11.42
N MET A 140 5.60 -10.73 11.51
CA MET A 140 4.19 -10.60 11.88
C MET A 140 4.03 -10.05 13.30
N GLU A 141 4.85 -10.52 14.25
CA GLU A 141 4.84 -9.99 15.62
C GLU A 141 5.32 -8.53 15.66
N GLU A 142 6.39 -8.18 14.94
CA GLU A 142 6.87 -6.79 14.81
C GLU A 142 5.76 -5.86 14.28
N VAL A 143 5.04 -6.31 13.25
CA VAL A 143 3.92 -5.56 12.66
C VAL A 143 2.77 -5.41 13.67
N LYS A 144 2.38 -6.46 14.39
CA LYS A 144 1.35 -6.38 15.43
C LYS A 144 1.72 -5.39 16.52
N GLU A 145 2.96 -5.39 17.00
CA GLU A 145 3.44 -4.42 18.00
C GLU A 145 3.35 -2.98 17.49
N ARG A 146 3.77 -2.73 16.25
CA ARG A 146 3.64 -1.40 15.63
C ARG A 146 2.17 -0.97 15.52
N MET A 147 1.28 -1.88 15.15
CA MET A 147 -0.15 -1.59 15.06
C MET A 147 -0.78 -1.33 16.43
N LYS A 148 -0.35 -2.02 17.50
CA LYS A 148 -0.79 -1.69 18.88
C LYS A 148 -0.38 -0.27 19.28
N LYS A 149 0.88 0.10 19.05
CA LYS A 149 1.37 1.46 19.31
C LYS A 149 0.59 2.50 18.51
N ARG A 150 0.31 2.22 17.24
CA ARG A 150 -0.53 3.08 16.39
C ARG A 150 -1.94 3.24 16.98
N LYS A 151 -2.56 2.14 17.44
CA LYS A 151 -3.89 2.16 18.05
C LYS A 151 -3.93 3.03 19.31
N GLU A 152 -2.92 2.95 20.16
CA GLU A 152 -2.82 3.81 21.34
C GLU A 152 -2.76 5.30 20.98
N VAL A 153 -1.98 5.65 19.95
CA VAL A 153 -1.90 7.03 19.44
C VAL A 153 -3.23 7.47 18.83
N PHE A 154 -3.87 6.59 18.06
CA PHE A 154 -5.19 6.86 17.46
C PHE A 154 -6.26 7.17 18.52
N GLU A 155 -6.35 6.36 19.58
CA GLU A 155 -7.31 6.60 20.66
C GLU A 155 -7.01 7.88 21.44
N LYS A 156 -5.73 8.21 21.66
CA LYS A 156 -5.33 9.49 22.28
C LYS A 156 -5.75 10.67 21.41
N ASN A 157 -5.50 10.62 20.11
CA ASN A 157 -5.89 11.68 19.17
C ASN A 157 -7.42 11.87 19.17
N LYS A 158 -8.17 10.77 19.18
CA LYS A 158 -9.62 10.78 19.26
C LYS A 158 -10.16 11.39 20.55
N ALA A 159 -9.50 11.14 21.68
CA ALA A 159 -9.85 11.79 22.95
C ALA A 159 -9.61 13.30 22.90
N VAL A 160 -8.46 13.73 22.38
CA VAL A 160 -8.12 15.15 22.20
C VAL A 160 -9.11 15.84 21.25
N GLU A 161 -9.51 15.18 20.16
CA GLU A 161 -10.47 15.75 19.21
C GLU A 161 -11.84 16.00 19.84
N ARG A 162 -12.30 15.09 20.71
CA ARG A 162 -13.54 15.28 21.49
C ARG A 162 -13.41 16.45 22.47
N GLU A 163 -12.31 16.56 23.19
CA GLU A 163 -12.07 17.68 24.10
C GLU A 163 -12.05 19.02 23.35
N LEU A 164 -11.44 19.05 22.15
CA LEU A 164 -11.45 20.24 21.29
C LEU A 164 -12.86 20.59 20.82
N GLU A 165 -13.70 19.61 20.50
CA GLU A 165 -15.09 19.82 20.12
C GLU A 165 -15.91 20.40 21.29
N ASP A 166 -15.76 19.85 22.49
CA ASP A 166 -16.43 20.33 23.70
C ASP A 166 -16.02 21.77 24.04
N LEU A 167 -14.73 22.09 23.97
CA LEU A 167 -14.22 23.45 24.18
C LEU A 167 -14.73 24.43 23.11
N ARG A 168 -14.84 24.00 21.85
CA ARG A 168 -15.44 24.81 20.77
C ARG A 168 -16.91 25.07 21.04
N LEU A 169 -17.65 24.08 21.53
CA LEU A 169 -19.05 24.23 21.90
C LEU A 169 -19.22 25.22 23.04
N GLN A 170 -18.40 25.10 24.11
CA GLN A 170 -18.40 26.02 25.25
C GLN A 170 -18.11 27.46 24.78
N ARG A 171 -17.06 27.67 23.99
CA ARG A 171 -16.73 28.99 23.44
C ARG A 171 -17.87 29.57 22.59
N SER A 172 -18.54 28.74 21.79
CA SER A 172 -19.69 29.18 20.98
C SER A 172 -20.89 29.62 21.84
N ALA A 173 -21.06 29.02 23.02
CA ALA A 173 -22.10 29.37 23.96
C ALA A 173 -21.75 30.68 24.68
N GLU A 174 -20.50 30.84 25.13
CA GLU A 174 -20.01 32.07 25.76
C GLU A 174 -20.17 33.28 24.84
N LEU A 175 -19.81 33.15 23.55
CA LEU A 175 -19.98 34.21 22.56
C LEU A 175 -21.45 34.59 22.36
N ARG A 176 -22.35 33.59 22.25
CA ARG A 176 -23.80 33.83 22.14
C ARG A 176 -24.37 34.57 23.36
N VAL A 177 -23.88 34.27 24.56
CA VAL A 177 -24.28 34.97 25.78
C VAL A 177 -23.76 36.41 25.76
N MET A 178 -22.49 36.63 25.40
CA MET A 178 -21.91 37.97 25.32
C MET A 178 -22.66 38.87 24.31
N GLU A 179 -23.01 38.34 23.14
CA GLU A 179 -23.78 39.08 22.13
C GLU A 179 -25.16 39.50 22.66
N ARG A 180 -25.88 38.59 23.34
CA ARG A 180 -27.17 38.90 23.97
C ARG A 180 -27.05 39.96 25.06
N VAL A 181 -26.00 39.91 25.88
CA VAL A 181 -25.77 40.90 26.94
C VAL A 181 -25.43 42.27 26.33
N LYS A 182 -24.63 42.30 25.25
CA LYS A 182 -24.31 43.54 24.52
C LYS A 182 -25.55 44.17 23.87
N GLY A 183 -26.43 43.36 23.28
CA GLY A 183 -27.68 43.83 22.66
C GLY A 183 -28.75 44.32 23.63
N LYS A 184 -28.71 43.92 24.92
CA LYS A 184 -29.65 44.38 25.96
C LYS A 184 -29.23 45.68 26.66
N LYS A 185 -28.04 46.21 26.36
CA LYS A 185 -27.51 47.46 26.95
C LYS A 185 -27.78 48.70 26.07
N GLN A 186 -28.61 48.58 25.03
CA GLN A 186 -29.10 49.70 24.21
C GLN A 186 -30.57 49.95 24.47
#